data_AF-J3LZQ7-F1
#
_entry.id   AF-J3LZQ7-F1
#
_cell.length_a   1.000
_cell.length_b   1.000
_cell.length_c   1.000
_cell.angle_alpha   90.00
_cell.angle_beta   90.00
_cell.angle_gamma   90.00
#
_symmetry.space_group_name_H-M   'P 1'
#
loop_
_entity.id
_entity.type
_entity.pdbx_description
1 polymer ?
#
loop_
_entity_poly.entity_id
_entity_poly.type
_entity_poly.pdbx_seq_one_letter_code
_entity_poly.pdbx_strand_id
1 'polypeptide(L)'
;MIHQPSGGASGQASDIAIHAKEILKVRDRLNKIYAKHTGQAIDRIEQCMERDMFMDPEEAHDWGLIDEVIEHRPVSLVSDAVGSDLPNLGGGGDGANKATDEPSPA
;
A
#
# COMPACT_ATOMS: atom_id res chain seq x y z
N MET A 1 4.60 -1.19 -0.48
CA MET A 1 5.92 -0.66 -0.09
C MET A 1 5.94 0.83 -0.39
N ILE A 2 6.40 1.63 0.56
CA ILE A 2 6.66 3.07 0.36
C ILE A 2 8.15 3.34 0.58
N HIS A 3 8.69 4.30 -0.16
CA HIS A 3 10.08 4.73 -0.02
C HIS A 3 10.30 6.13 -0.60
N GLN A 4 11.45 6.71 -0.27
CA GLN A 4 11.91 7.98 -0.83
C GLN A 4 12.16 7.88 -2.33
N PRO A 5 12.03 9.00 -3.08
CA PRO A 5 12.44 9.03 -4.48
C PRO A 5 13.93 8.74 -4.62
N SER A 6 14.29 7.91 -5.59
CA SER A 6 15.69 7.62 -5.94
C SER A 6 16.14 8.47 -7.13
N GLY A 7 17.43 8.78 -7.19
CA GLY A 7 18.02 9.51 -8.30
C GLY A 7 19.55 9.48 -8.28
N GLY A 8 20.16 9.98 -9.35
CA GLY A 8 21.59 10.13 -9.46
C GLY A 8 21.91 11.32 -10.36
N ALA A 9 23.05 11.96 -10.12
CA ALA A 9 23.52 13.09 -10.92
C ALA A 9 25.04 12.98 -11.14
N SER A 10 25.48 13.37 -12.32
CA SER A 10 26.90 13.49 -12.69
C SER A 10 27.06 14.71 -13.61
N GLY A 11 28.25 15.28 -13.67
CA GLY A 11 28.51 16.49 -14.46
C GLY A 11 29.21 17.58 -13.65
N GLN A 12 29.01 18.84 -14.04
CA GLN A 12 29.61 19.96 -13.32
C GLN A 12 29.05 20.05 -11.90
N ALA A 13 29.83 20.60 -10.97
CA ALA A 13 29.39 20.77 -9.59
C ALA A 13 28.05 21.54 -9.48
N SER A 14 27.83 22.52 -10.36
CA SER A 14 26.58 23.28 -10.45
C SER A 14 25.39 22.38 -10.82
N ASP A 15 25.55 21.47 -11.78
CA ASP A 15 24.49 20.57 -12.23
C ASP A 15 24.13 19.57 -11.13
N ILE A 16 25.14 18.99 -10.48
CA ILE A 16 24.95 18.09 -9.32
C ILE A 16 24.14 18.81 -8.22
N ALA A 17 24.48 20.07 -7.92
CA ALA A 17 23.76 20.86 -6.92
C ALA A 17 22.30 21.16 -7.34
N ILE A 18 22.05 21.45 -8.61
CA ILE A 18 20.69 21.68 -9.14
C ILE A 18 19.85 20.40 -8.99
N HIS A 19 20.39 19.24 -9.39
CA HIS A 19 19.69 17.98 -9.27
C HIS A 19 19.45 17.56 -7.81
N ALA A 20 20.44 17.75 -6.94
CA ALA A 20 20.29 17.51 -5.50
C ALA A 20 19.20 18.41 -4.87
N LYS A 21 19.08 19.66 -5.31
CA LYS A 21 18.00 20.53 -4.85
C LYS A 21 16.63 20.08 -5.35
N GLU A 22 16.56 19.57 -6.58
CA GLU A 22 15.31 19.08 -7.16
C GLU A 22 14.83 17.78 -6.51
N ILE A 23 15.71 16.82 -6.23
CA ILE A 23 15.32 15.58 -5.55
C ILE A 23 14.73 15.85 -4.15
N LEU A 24 15.27 16.84 -3.43
CA LEU A 24 14.72 17.27 -2.14
C LEU A 24 13.32 17.87 -2.27
N LYS A 25 13.07 18.68 -3.31
CA LYS A 25 11.72 19.22 -3.57
C LYS A 25 10.73 18.13 -3.96
N VAL A 26 11.16 17.15 -4.77
CA VAL A 26 10.34 16.00 -5.16
C VAL A 26 9.97 15.19 -3.92
N ARG A 27 10.94 14.89 -3.04
CA ARG A 27 10.71 14.23 -1.76
C ARG A 27 9.66 14.98 -0.93
N ASP A 28 9.83 16.28 -0.75
CA ASP A 28 8.93 17.13 0.04
C ASP A 28 7.50 17.15 -0.52
N ARG A 29 7.36 17.19 -1.85
CA ARG A 29 6.06 17.11 -2.54
C ARG A 29 5.40 15.75 -2.35
N LEU A 30 6.15 14.66 -2.49
CA LEU A 30 5.61 13.31 -2.31
C LEU A 30 5.14 13.09 -0.87
N ASN A 31 5.93 13.52 0.12
CA ASN A 31 5.56 13.39 1.53
C ASN A 31 4.23 14.10 1.84
N LYS A 32 4.00 15.29 1.26
CA LYS A 32 2.72 16.02 1.40
C LYS A 32 1.55 15.30 0.73
N ILE A 33 1.77 14.65 -0.40
CA ILE A 33 0.76 13.84 -1.07
C ILE A 33 0.38 12.65 -0.17
N TYR A 34 1.36 11.91 0.35
CA TYR A 34 1.10 10.82 1.28
C TYR A 34 0.34 11.31 2.51
N ALA A 35 0.82 12.34 3.21
CA ALA A 35 0.15 12.88 4.39
C ALA A 35 -1.31 13.27 4.11
N LYS A 36 -1.58 13.90 2.95
CA LYS A 36 -2.94 14.29 2.55
C LYS A 36 -3.86 13.07 2.38
N HIS A 37 -3.37 12.01 1.74
CA HIS A 37 -4.20 10.87 1.34
C HIS A 37 -4.32 9.80 2.43
N THR A 38 -3.32 9.67 3.30
CA THR A 38 -3.33 8.67 4.38
C THR A 38 -3.78 9.23 5.72
N GLY A 39 -3.88 10.55 5.85
CA GLY A 39 -4.18 11.22 7.12
C GLY A 39 -3.03 11.16 8.15
N GLN A 40 -1.88 10.59 7.79
CA GLN A 40 -0.72 10.50 8.67
C GLN A 40 -0.04 11.88 8.82
N ALA A 41 0.55 12.13 9.99
CA ALA A 41 1.36 13.32 10.24
C ALA A 41 2.61 13.33 9.33
N ILE A 42 3.00 14.52 8.85
CA ILE A 42 4.13 14.66 7.92
C ILE A 42 5.45 14.09 8.49
N ASP A 43 5.71 14.28 9.78
CA ASP A 43 6.90 13.76 10.46
C ASP A 43 6.95 12.22 10.43
N ARG A 44 5.78 11.57 10.52
CA ARG A 44 5.67 10.10 10.42
C ARG A 44 5.93 9.63 9.00
N ILE A 45 5.38 10.34 8.00
CA ILE A 45 5.66 10.06 6.58
C ILE A 45 7.17 10.14 6.31
N GLU A 46 7.83 11.20 6.77
CA GLU A 46 9.26 11.42 6.59
C GLU A 46 10.11 10.29 7.16
N GLN A 47 9.82 9.85 8.39
CA GLN A 47 10.54 8.75 9.04
C GLN A 47 10.33 7.42 8.31
N CYS A 48 9.09 7.13 7.91
CA CYS A 48 8.72 5.89 7.26
C CYS A 48 9.23 5.79 5.81
N MET A 49 9.36 6.91 5.10
CA MET A 49 9.80 6.93 3.71
C MET A 49 11.33 6.97 3.55
N GLU A 50 12.10 7.17 4.61
CA GLU A 50 13.57 7.26 4.51
C GLU A 50 14.20 5.97 3.95
N ARG A 51 13.58 4.81 4.22
CA ARG A 51 13.97 3.51 3.69
C ARG A 51 12.76 2.77 3.15
N ASP A 52 13.01 1.66 2.47
CA ASP A 52 11.94 0.78 2.02
C ASP A 52 11.15 0.27 3.23
N MET A 53 9.87 0.63 3.27
CA MET A 53 8.93 0.14 4.26
C MET A 53 7.92 -0.77 3.56
N PHE A 54 8.08 -2.07 3.79
CA PHE A 54 7.17 -3.09 3.29
C PHE A 54 5.96 -3.21 4.21
N MET A 55 4.82 -3.51 3.60
CA MET A 55 3.55 -3.73 4.29
C MET A 55 2.83 -4.85 3.56
N ASP A 56 2.15 -5.70 4.31
CA ASP A 56 1.05 -6.50 3.80
C ASP A 56 -0.21 -5.64 3.57
N PRO A 57 -1.29 -6.20 2.99
CA PRO A 57 -2.51 -5.43 2.73
C PRO A 57 -3.19 -4.89 3.99
N GLU A 58 -3.18 -5.63 5.10
CA GLU A 58 -3.81 -5.21 6.36
C GLU A 58 -3.02 -4.06 7.00
N GLU A 59 -1.70 -4.17 7.01
CA GLU A 59 -0.82 -3.08 7.44
C GLU A 59 -1.01 -1.83 6.58
N ALA A 60 -1.19 -1.99 5.26
CA ALA A 60 -1.44 -0.88 4.35
C ALA A 60 -2.81 -0.22 4.59
N HIS A 61 -3.84 -1.01 4.87
CA HIS A 61 -5.17 -0.51 5.25
C HIS A 61 -5.10 0.29 6.55
N ASP A 62 -4.52 -0.29 7.60
CA ASP A 62 -4.41 0.36 8.91
C ASP A 62 -3.54 1.62 8.87
N TRP A 63 -2.57 1.66 7.96
CA TRP A 63 -1.75 2.85 7.73
C TRP A 63 -2.46 3.94 6.93
N GLY A 64 -3.61 3.64 6.30
CA GLY A 64 -4.40 4.55 5.49
C GLY A 64 -3.94 4.65 4.03
N LEU A 65 -3.19 3.68 3.51
CA LEU A 65 -2.80 3.64 2.09
C LEU A 65 -3.95 3.16 1.18
N ILE A 66 -4.84 2.33 1.72
CA ILE A 66 -5.98 1.74 1.01
C ILE A 66 -7.20 1.72 1.92
N ASP A 67 -8.39 1.68 1.33
CA ASP A 67 -9.65 1.75 2.08
C ASP A 67 -10.20 0.38 2.50
N GLU A 68 -9.94 -0.68 1.72
CA GLU A 68 -10.44 -2.04 1.99
C GLU A 68 -9.50 -3.10 1.39
N VAL A 69 -9.45 -4.29 2.02
CA VAL A 69 -8.80 -5.51 1.48
C VAL A 69 -9.89 -6.45 0.97
N ILE A 70 -9.86 -6.79 -0.33
CA ILE A 70 -10.90 -7.58 -0.99
C ILE A 70 -10.39 -8.98 -1.31
N GLU A 71 -10.92 -10.01 -0.62
CA GLU A 71 -10.59 -11.42 -0.90
C GLU A 71 -11.43 -12.02 -2.04
N HIS A 72 -12.70 -11.63 -2.11
CA HIS A 72 -13.65 -12.10 -3.10
C HIS A 72 -14.38 -10.93 -3.72
N ARG A 73 -14.72 -11.05 -5.01
CA ARG A 73 -15.48 -10.02 -5.72
C ARG A 73 -16.78 -9.72 -4.96
N PRO A 74 -16.97 -8.50 -4.44
CA PRO A 74 -18.20 -8.15 -3.76
C PRO A 74 -19.34 -8.10 -4.77
N VAL A 75 -20.39 -8.88 -4.51
CA VAL A 75 -21.56 -9.01 -5.40
C VAL A 75 -22.24 -7.65 -5.64
N SER A 76 -22.12 -6.73 -4.69
CA SER A 76 -22.62 -5.35 -4.78
C SER A 76 -21.97 -4.51 -5.87
N LEU A 77 -20.75 -4.83 -6.34
CA LEU A 77 -20.06 -4.11 -7.41
C LEU A 77 -20.35 -4.69 -8.82
N VAL A 78 -21.20 -5.72 -8.92
CA VAL A 78 -21.45 -6.47 -10.17
C VAL A 78 -22.91 -6.44 -10.61
N SER A 79 -23.75 -5.62 -9.95
CA SER A 79 -25.18 -5.50 -10.21
C SER A 79 -25.52 -5.16 -11.66
N ASP A 80 -24.58 -4.57 -12.40
CA ASP A 80 -24.82 -4.09 -13.77
C ASP A 80 -24.53 -5.16 -14.84
N ALA A 81 -23.88 -6.28 -14.46
CA ALA A 81 -23.41 -7.29 -15.42
C ALA A 81 -24.13 -8.65 -15.32
N VAL A 82 -24.93 -8.88 -14.28
CA VAL A 82 -25.69 -10.12 -14.10
C VAL A 82 -27.17 -9.78 -14.10
N GLY A 83 -27.90 -10.23 -15.13
CA GLY A 83 -29.36 -10.22 -15.11
C GLY A 83 -29.86 -10.84 -13.80
N SER A 84 -31.01 -10.36 -13.33
CA SER A 84 -31.60 -10.48 -11.99
C SER A 84 -31.88 -11.90 -11.43
N ASP A 85 -31.00 -12.87 -11.65
CA ASP A 85 -31.09 -14.22 -11.14
C ASP A 85 -29.88 -14.48 -10.22
N LEU A 86 -29.93 -13.92 -9.01
CA LEU A 86 -29.06 -14.35 -7.92
C LEU A 86 -29.54 -15.73 -7.43
N PRO A 87 -28.75 -16.82 -7.52
CA PRO A 87 -29.09 -18.05 -6.82
C PRO A 87 -28.95 -17.80 -5.31
N ASN A 88 -30.01 -18.14 -4.59
CA ASN A 88 -30.07 -18.13 -3.13
C ASN A 88 -28.98 -19.05 -2.54
N LEU A 89 -27.81 -18.49 -2.21
CA LEU A 89 -26.83 -19.16 -1.37
C LEU A 89 -27.21 -18.88 0.09
N GLY A 90 -28.16 -19.68 0.57
CA GLY A 90 -28.52 -19.77 1.96
C GLY A 90 -27.29 -20.10 2.82
N GLY A 91 -27.23 -19.48 4.00
CA GLY A 91 -26.13 -19.65 4.93
C GLY A 91 -25.97 -21.08 5.47
N GLY A 92 -24.77 -21.34 5.97
CA GLY A 92 -24.48 -22.47 6.85
C GLY A 92 -23.10 -23.07 6.62
N GLY A 93 -22.28 -23.08 7.68
CA GLY A 93 -21.25 -24.09 7.84
C GLY A 93 -19.91 -23.58 8.37
N ASP A 94 -19.79 -23.54 9.71
CA ASP A 94 -18.51 -23.63 10.40
C ASP A 94 -17.67 -24.78 9.82
N GLY A 95 -16.51 -24.45 9.25
CA GLY A 95 -15.53 -25.39 8.72
C GLY A 95 -14.21 -25.22 9.46
N ALA A 96 -13.98 -26.07 10.44
CA ALA A 96 -12.76 -26.15 11.24
C ALA A 96 -11.49 -26.29 10.38
N ASN A 97 -10.60 -25.29 10.42
CA ASN A 97 -9.24 -25.44 9.93
C ASN A 97 -8.40 -26.14 11.01
N LYS A 98 -8.31 -27.47 10.90
CA LYS A 98 -7.33 -28.29 11.61
C LYS A 98 -5.98 -28.13 10.91
N ALA A 99 -5.17 -27.17 11.35
CA ALA A 99 -3.77 -27.07 10.95
C ALA A 99 -2.99 -28.21 11.61
N THR A 100 -2.62 -29.22 10.83
CA THR A 100 -1.59 -30.19 11.21
C THR A 100 -0.23 -29.57 10.94
N ASP A 101 0.50 -29.42 12.03
CA ASP A 101 1.89 -29.02 12.14
C ASP A 101 2.80 -30.08 11.51
N GLU A 102 3.63 -29.68 10.54
CA GLU A 102 4.74 -30.49 10.01
C GLU A 102 5.98 -29.58 9.95
N PRO A 103 7.03 -29.85 10.75
CA PRO A 103 8.21 -28.99 10.82
C PRO A 103 9.15 -29.20 9.64
N SER A 104 9.66 -28.10 9.07
CA SER A 104 10.68 -28.14 8.02
C SER A 104 12.06 -28.50 8.60
N PRO A 105 12.83 -29.43 8.00
CA PRO A 105 14.14 -29.84 8.53
C PRO A 105 15.31 -28.96 8.03
N ALA A 106 16.16 -28.61 9.00
CA ALA A 106 17.58 -28.19 9.00
C ALA A 106 18.07 -27.14 7.97
#